data_AF-A0A530QXI5-F1
#
_entry.id   AF-A0A530QXI5-F1
#
_cell.length_a   1.000
_cell.length_b   1.000
_cell.length_c   1.000
_cell.angle_alpha   90.00
_cell.angle_beta   90.00
_cell.angle_gamma   90.00
#
_symmetry.space_group_name_H-M   'P 1'
#
loop_
_entity.id
_entity.type
_entity.pdbx_description
1 polymer ?
#
loop_
_entity_poly.entity_id
_entity_poly.type
_entity_poly.pdbx_seq_one_letter_code
_entity_poly.pdbx_strand_id
1 'polypeptide(L)' 'RAAEPEIGAGMIRAAAKALKPGGRLFMVANRQLPYEPVLTAAFSSHAEIARDGLFKVLAARR' A
#
# COMPACT_ATOMS: atom_id res chain seq x y z
N ARG A 1 -19.37 -4.16 8.58
CA ARG A 1 -18.67 -2.86 8.49
C ARG A 1 -18.06 -2.77 7.10
N ALA A 2 -18.47 -1.79 6.28
CA ALA A 2 -17.88 -1.62 4.95
C ALA A 2 -16.42 -1.17 5.10
N ALA A 3 -15.54 -1.65 4.23
CA ALA A 3 -14.21 -1.07 4.11
C ALA A 3 -14.34 0.29 3.42
N GLU A 4 -13.55 1.27 3.85
CA GLU A 4 -13.44 2.60 3.22
C GLU A 4 -12.06 2.70 2.56
N PRO A 5 -11.92 2.29 1.28
CA PRO A 5 -10.62 2.24 0.60
C PRO A 5 -9.93 3.61 0.55
N GLU A 6 -10.71 4.70 0.55
CA GLU A 6 -10.17 6.06 0.50
C GLU A 6 -9.32 6.43 1.72
N ILE A 7 -9.64 5.92 2.91
CA ILE A 7 -8.81 6.12 4.11
C ILE A 7 -7.45 5.44 3.90
N GLY A 8 -7.45 4.21 3.39
CA GLY A 8 -6.23 3.48 3.03
C GLY A 8 -5.41 4.21 1.97
N ALA A 9 -6.07 4.71 0.92
CA ALA A 9 -5.42 5.49 -0.12
C ALA A 9 -4.79 6.78 0.43
N GLY A 10 -5.47 7.46 1.36
CA GLY A 10 -4.94 8.62 2.09
C GLY A 10 -3.68 8.29 2.87
N MET A 11 -3.68 7.19 3.63
CA MET A 11 -2.51 6.71 4.38
C MET A 11 -1.32 6.38 3.47
N ILE A 12 -1.57 5.72 2.32
CA ILE A 12 -0.53 5.40 1.33
C ILE A 12 0.13 6.69 0.79
N ARG A 13 -0.68 7.68 0.39
CA ARG A 13 -0.18 8.97 -0.12
C ARG A 13 0.60 9.75 0.95
N ALA A 14 0.15 9.70 2.21
CA ALA A 14 0.85 10.34 3.31
C ALA A 14 2.21 9.67 3.59
N ALA A 15 2.25 8.33 3.63
CA ALA A 15 3.47 7.57 3.79
C ALA A 15 4.47 7.84 2.66
N ALA A 16 4.00 7.84 1.41
CA ALA A 16 4.81 8.19 0.26
C ALA A 16 5.49 9.54 0.47
N LYS A 17 4.74 10.59 0.82
CA LYS A 17 5.29 11.95 1.06
C LYS A 17 6.30 12.02 2.20
N ALA A 18 6.06 11.29 3.29
CA ALA A 18 6.87 11.35 4.52
C ALA A 18 8.22 10.60 4.42
N LEU A 19 8.33 9.60 3.55
CA LEU A 19 9.54 8.79 3.42
C LEU A 19 10.68 9.55 2.72
N LYS A 20 11.90 9.41 3.27
CA LYS A 20 13.15 9.86 2.62
C LYS A 20 13.46 8.99 1.38
N PRO A 21 14.31 9.47 0.44
CA PRO A 21 14.76 8.65 -0.69
C PRO A 21 15.29 7.28 -0.24
N GLY A 22 14.83 6.21 -0.88
CA GLY A 22 15.19 4.84 -0.51
C GLY A 22 14.41 4.26 0.68
N GLY A 23 13.55 5.05 1.33
CA GLY A 23 12.61 4.60 2.35
C GLY A 23 11.58 3.60 1.78
N ARG A 24 10.96 2.83 2.68
CA ARG A 24 10.01 1.77 2.30
C ARG A 24 8.75 1.84 3.14
N LEU A 25 7.61 1.57 2.49
CA LEU A 25 6.34 1.28 3.12
C LEU A 25 6.13 -0.23 3.13
N PHE A 26 5.70 -0.78 4.26
CA PHE A 26 5.15 -2.13 4.36
C PHE A 26 3.74 -2.02 4.92
N MET A 27 2.77 -2.70 4.30
CA MET A 27 1.39 -2.69 4.77
C MET A 27 0.70 -4.02 4.53
N VAL A 28 -0.26 -4.34 5.41
CA VAL A 28 -1.16 -5.48 5.25
C VAL A 28 -2.53 -4.93 4.85
N ALA A 29 -3.17 -5.55 3.87
CA ALA A 29 -4.49 -5.16 3.40
C ALA A 29 -5.36 -6.39 3.14
N ASN A 30 -6.68 -6.22 3.28
CA ASN A 30 -7.63 -7.23 2.79
C ASN A 30 -7.42 -7.44 1.29
N ARG A 31 -7.34 -8.70 0.85
CA ARG A 31 -6.98 -9.10 -0.52
C ARG A 31 -7.85 -8.42 -1.59
N GLN A 32 -9.14 -8.25 -1.29
CA GLN A 32 -10.13 -7.64 -2.17
C GLN A 32 -9.97 -6.13 -2.39
N LEU A 33 -9.18 -5.45 -1.57
CA LEU A 33 -9.01 -3.99 -1.68
C LEU A 33 -7.97 -3.65 -2.76
N PRO A 34 -8.30 -2.77 -3.73
CA PRO A 34 -7.43 -2.45 -4.86
C PRO A 34 -6.48 -1.28 -4.52
N TYR A 35 -5.45 -1.54 -3.71
CA TYR A 35 -4.47 -0.50 -3.33
C TYR A 35 -3.32 -0.34 -4.33
N GLU A 36 -3.12 -1.31 -5.22
CA GLU A 36 -2.07 -1.33 -6.23
C GLU A 36 -2.06 -0.10 -7.15
N PRO A 37 -3.19 0.45 -7.62
CA PRO A 37 -3.18 1.69 -8.41
C PRO A 37 -2.65 2.89 -7.63
N VAL A 38 -2.98 3.00 -6.33
CA VAL A 38 -2.49 4.10 -5.49
C VAL A 38 -1.00 3.94 -5.18
N LEU A 39 -0.54 2.71 -4.97
CA LEU A 39 0.88 2.41 -4.80
C LEU A 39 1.68 2.73 -6.06
N THR A 40 1.17 2.34 -7.23
CA THR A 40 1.77 2.66 -8.54
C THR A 40 1.90 4.17 -8.74
N ALA A 41 0.90 4.95 -8.34
CA ALA A 41 0.91 6.40 -8.49
C ALA A 41 1.83 7.12 -7.47
N ALA A 42 2.09 6.53 -6.29
CA ALA A 42 2.74 7.21 -5.18
C ALA A 42 4.20 6.78 -4.92
N PHE A 43 4.61 5.60 -5.40
CA PHE A 43 5.92 4.99 -5.13
C PHE A 43 6.65 4.64 -6.42
N SER A 44 7.99 4.54 -6.37
CA SER A 44 8.80 4.17 -7.54
C SER A 44 8.70 2.69 -7.91
N SER A 45 8.37 1.84 -6.93
CA SER A 45 8.07 0.42 -7.15
C SER A 45 7.23 -0.13 -6.00
N HIS A 46 6.45 -1.17 -6.27
CA HIS A 46 5.76 -1.95 -5.25
C HIS A 46 5.75 -3.45 -5.59
N ALA A 47 5.57 -4.28 -4.58
CA ALA A 47 5.45 -5.73 -4.71
C ALA A 47 4.49 -6.30 -3.66
N GLU A 48 3.77 -7.35 -4.02
CA GLU A 48 3.14 -8.24 -3.04
C GLU A 48 4.19 -9.24 -2.55
N ILE A 49 4.50 -9.22 -1.26
CA ILE A 49 5.59 -10.03 -0.68
C ILE A 49 5.08 -11.25 0.10
N ALA A 50 3.80 -11.25 0.46
CA ALA A 50 3.12 -12.39 1.06
C ALA A 50 1.61 -12.28 0.83
N ARG A 51 0.94 -13.44 0.84
CA ARG A 51 -0.50 -13.57 0.70
C ARG A 51 -1.02 -14.72 1.54
N ASP A 52 -2.20 -14.52 2.09
CA ASP A 52 -3.05 -15.55 2.67
C ASP A 52 -4.48 -15.42 2.08
N GLY A 53 -5.43 -16.26 2.49
CA GLY A 53 -6.79 -16.30 1.94
C GLY A 53 -7.52 -14.96 1.98
N LEU A 54 -7.36 -14.20 3.07
CA LEU A 54 -8.05 -12.93 3.29
C LEU A 54 -7.15 -11.70 3.18
N PHE A 55 -5.84 -11.85 3.26
CA PHE A 55 -4.90 -10.75 3.39
C PHE A 55 -3.77 -10.82 2.36
N LYS A 56 -3.22 -9.66 2.00
CA LYS A 56 -1.98 -9.51 1.24
C LYS A 56 -1.06 -8.52 1.93
N VAL A 57 0.24 -8.78 1.85
CA VAL A 57 1.29 -7.88 2.34
C VAL A 57 1.94 -7.21 1.16
N LEU A 58 1.90 -5.88 1.15
CA LEU A 58 2.45 -5.03 0.10
C LEU A 58 3.67 -4.30 0.64
N ALA A 59 4.72 -4.26 -0.16
CA ALA A 59 5.92 -3.44 0.07
C ALA A 59 6.05 -2.42 -1.06
N ALA A 60 6.40 -1.18 -0.74
CA ALA A 60 6.64 -0.14 -1.73
C ALA A 60 7.86 0.71 -1.38
N ARG A 61 8.58 1.20 -2.40
CA ARG A 61 9.83 1.96 -2.25
C ARG A 61 9.65 3.40 -2.72
N ARG A 62 10.13 4.37 -1.92
CA ARG A 62 10.20 5.78 -2.32
C ARG A 62 11.35 5.98 -3.29
#